data_AF-A0A382WKL5-F1
#
_entry.id   AF-A0A382WKL5-F1
#
_cell.length_a   1.000
_cell.length_b   1.000
_cell.length_c   1.000
_cell.angle_alpha   90.00
_cell.angle_beta   90.00
_cell.angle_gamma   90.00
#
_symmetry.space_group_name_H-M   'P 1'
#
loop_
_entity.id
_entity.type
_entity.pdbx_description
1 polymer ?
#
loop_
_entity_poly.entity_id
_entity_poly.type
_entity_poly.pdbx_seq_one_letter_code
_entity_poly.pdbx_strand_id
1 'polypeptide(L)'
;MGRYLIKRFLYVIPSLLIISLISFLLIELPPGTFADTVAAEMMESGSVNEGAIKAIEERYGLNKPILEQYWKWITGILLRGDFGESFIWSRSVSSVLWERLGYTLILTGSAFLFVCLVSIPIGIFSAVRQYSFGDYIFTTLGFLGLAIPSFLLSLILMYIGFKYFDQSIGGFFSP
;
A
#
# COMPACT_ATOMS: atom_id res chain seq x y z
N MET A 1 -21.60 15.11 17.38
CA MET A 1 -20.45 14.27 16.97
C MET A 1 -20.85 12.87 16.47
N GLY A 2 -21.66 12.09 17.20
CA GLY A 2 -22.06 10.73 16.76
C GLY A 2 -22.70 10.65 15.37
N ARG A 3 -23.68 11.52 15.05
CA ARG A 3 -24.29 11.60 13.71
C ARG A 3 -23.29 11.90 12.58
N TYR A 4 -22.25 12.67 12.88
CA TYR A 4 -21.19 12.99 11.91
C TYR A 4 -20.26 11.79 11.70
N LEU A 5 -19.86 11.10 12.77
CA LEU A 5 -19.05 9.88 12.68
C LEU A 5 -19.76 8.77 11.91
N ILE A 6 -21.06 8.57 12.17
CA ILE A 6 -21.87 7.57 11.44
C ILE A 6 -21.96 7.92 9.95
N LYS A 7 -22.27 9.18 9.61
CA LYS A 7 -22.29 9.61 8.20
C LYS A 7 -20.94 9.39 7.52
N ARG A 8 -19.84 9.72 8.20
CA ARG A 8 -18.48 9.51 7.68
C ARG A 8 -18.18 8.03 7.45
N PHE A 9 -18.55 7.17 8.40
CA PHE A 9 -18.37 5.72 8.26
C PHE A 9 -19.20 5.15 7.10
N LEU A 10 -20.44 5.64 6.93
CA LEU A 10 -21.30 5.27 5.81
C LEU A 10 -20.72 5.70 4.46
N TYR A 11 -19.95 6.79 4.37
CA TYR A 11 -19.25 7.16 3.13
C TYR A 11 -18.03 6.29 2.84
N VAL A 12 -17.40 5.69 3.86
CA VAL A 12 -16.26 4.79 3.67
C VAL A 12 -16.69 3.49 2.99
N ILE A 13 -17.84 2.95 3.35
CA ILE A 13 -18.36 1.68 2.79
C ILE A 13 -18.43 1.69 1.25
N PRO A 14 -19.14 2.62 0.58
CA PRO A 14 -19.21 2.64 -0.87
C PRO A 14 -17.84 2.92 -1.50
N SER A 15 -16.98 3.72 -0.85
CA SER A 15 -15.62 3.95 -1.36
C SER A 15 -14.78 2.67 -1.37
N LEU A 16 -14.85 1.86 -0.30
CA LEU A 16 -14.15 0.58 -0.22
C LEU A 16 -14.68 -0.42 -1.25
N LEU A 17 -15.98 -0.46 -1.47
CA LEU A 17 -16.59 -1.33 -2.48
C LEU A 17 -16.17 -0.94 -3.91
N ILE A 18 -16.11 0.36 -4.20
CA ILE A 18 -15.66 0.85 -5.51
C ILE A 18 -14.18 0.52 -5.69
N ILE A 19 -13.34 0.80 -4.69
CA ILE A 19 -11.91 0.51 -4.74
C ILE A 19 -11.67 -1.00 -4.88
N SER A 20 -12.37 -1.84 -4.12
CA SER A 20 -12.22 -3.29 -4.21
C SER A 20 -12.62 -3.83 -5.57
N LEU A 21 -13.72 -3.32 -6.15
CA LEU A 21 -14.16 -3.72 -7.49
C LEU A 21 -13.14 -3.29 -8.55
N ILE A 22 -12.67 -2.04 -8.51
CA ILE A 22 -11.66 -1.54 -9.45
C ILE A 22 -10.36 -2.34 -9.32
N SER A 23 -9.86 -2.56 -8.10
CA SER A 23 -8.65 -3.35 -7.87
C SER A 23 -8.80 -4.79 -8.37
N PHE A 24 -9.95 -5.42 -8.12
CA PHE A 24 -10.23 -6.77 -8.61
C PHE A 24 -10.21 -6.81 -10.15
N LEU A 25 -10.92 -5.88 -10.80
CA LEU A 25 -10.96 -5.79 -12.26
C LEU A 25 -9.59 -5.50 -12.86
N LEU A 26 -8.76 -4.66 -12.23
CA LEU A 26 -7.41 -4.37 -12.71
C LEU A 26 -6.48 -5.59 -12.65
N ILE A 27 -6.65 -6.45 -11.63
CA ILE A 27 -5.86 -7.67 -11.48
C ILE A 27 -6.32 -8.76 -12.45
N GLU A 28 -7.63 -8.84 -12.72
CA GLU A 28 -8.23 -9.81 -13.67
C GLU A 28 -8.25 -9.32 -15.13
N LEU A 29 -7.84 -8.07 -15.41
CA LEU A 29 -7.83 -7.51 -16.76
C LEU A 29 -6.83 -8.20 -17.71
N PRO A 30 -5.59 -8.51 -17.28
CA PRO A 30 -4.63 -9.20 -18.13
C PRO A 30 -5.13 -10.60 -18.52
N PRO A 31 -4.86 -11.06 -19.75
CA PRO A 31 -5.22 -12.41 -20.16
C PRO A 31 -4.37 -13.43 -19.40
N GLY A 32 -5.03 -14.46 -18.86
CA GLY A 32 -4.41 -15.52 -18.07
C GLY A 32 -4.84 -15.46 -16.62
N THR A 33 -4.82 -16.61 -15.96
CA THR A 33 -5.15 -16.78 -14.54
C THR A 33 -3.91 -17.18 -13.76
N PHE A 34 -3.98 -17.05 -12.43
CA PHE A 34 -2.90 -17.56 -11.58
C PHE A 34 -2.67 -19.08 -11.74
N ALA A 35 -3.71 -19.85 -12.07
CA ALA A 35 -3.54 -21.27 -12.35
C ALA A 35 -2.62 -21.50 -13.56
N ASP A 36 -2.67 -20.62 -14.57
CA ASP A 36 -1.81 -20.68 -15.75
C ASP A 36 -0.34 -20.38 -15.40
N THR A 37 -0.09 -19.44 -14.49
CA THR A 37 1.29 -19.15 -14.04
C THR A 37 1.88 -20.31 -13.24
N VAL A 38 1.09 -20.94 -12.36
CA VAL A 38 1.52 -22.13 -11.63
C VAL A 38 1.74 -23.31 -12.57
N ALA A 39 0.87 -23.49 -13.56
CA ALA A 39 1.04 -24.52 -14.58
C ALA A 39 2.35 -24.35 -15.34
N ALA A 40 2.69 -23.12 -15.73
CA ALA A 40 3.96 -22.81 -16.40
C ALA A 40 5.19 -23.14 -15.51
N GLU A 41 5.18 -22.73 -14.24
CA GLU A 41 6.26 -23.04 -13.29
C GLU A 41 6.41 -24.57 -13.05
N MET A 42 5.29 -25.30 -13.00
CA MET A 42 5.31 -26.77 -12.86
C MET A 42 5.83 -27.47 -14.12
N MET A 43 5.57 -26.91 -15.30
CA MET A 43 6.13 -27.41 -16.56
C MET A 43 7.65 -27.22 -16.62
N GLU A 44 8.17 -26.06 -16.21
CA GLU A 44 9.61 -25.81 -16.15
C GLU A 44 10.33 -26.72 -15.15
N SER A 45 9.69 -27.04 -14.03
CA SER A 45 10.23 -27.93 -12.99
C SER A 45 9.98 -29.43 -13.26
N GLY A 46 9.37 -29.81 -14.39
CA GLY A 46 9.11 -31.21 -14.77
C GLY A 46 8.12 -31.94 -13.85
N SER A 47 7.36 -31.20 -13.04
CA SER A 47 6.51 -31.70 -11.95
C SER A 47 5.02 -31.44 -12.22
N VAL A 48 4.59 -31.58 -13.48
CA VAL A 48 3.22 -31.23 -13.90
C VAL A 48 2.20 -32.16 -13.23
N ASN A 49 1.37 -31.59 -12.37
CA ASN A 49 0.21 -32.28 -11.79
C ASN A 49 -1.06 -31.51 -12.14
N GLU A 50 -1.77 -31.99 -13.17
CA GLU A 50 -3.04 -31.40 -13.63
C GLU A 50 -4.12 -31.35 -12.52
N GLY A 51 -4.08 -32.30 -11.57
CA GLY A 51 -4.99 -32.31 -10.43
C GLY A 51 -4.73 -31.15 -9.47
N ALA A 52 -3.47 -30.75 -9.29
CA ALA A 52 -3.11 -29.60 -8.47
C ALA A 52 -3.59 -28.28 -9.11
N ILE A 53 -3.47 -28.16 -10.43
CA ILE A 53 -3.92 -26.98 -11.19
C ILE A 53 -5.45 -26.82 -11.07
N LYS A 54 -6.21 -27.89 -11.32
CA LYS A 54 -7.68 -27.87 -11.17
C LYS A 54 -8.13 -27.55 -9.75
N ALA A 55 -7.42 -28.06 -8.73
CA ALA A 55 -7.71 -27.74 -7.35
C ALA A 55 -7.55 -26.25 -7.04
N ILE A 56 -6.56 -25.58 -7.66
CA ILE A 56 -6.36 -24.13 -7.53
C ILE A 56 -7.49 -23.37 -8.22
N GLU A 57 -7.84 -23.76 -9.46
CA GLU A 57 -8.95 -23.15 -10.21
C GLU A 57 -10.26 -23.21 -9.42
N GLU A 58 -10.61 -24.38 -8.87
CA GLU A 58 -11.82 -24.55 -8.07
C GLU A 58 -11.74 -23.80 -6.73
N ARG A 59 -10.57 -23.81 -6.06
CA ARG A 59 -10.36 -23.12 -4.78
C ARG A 59 -10.61 -21.63 -4.91
N TYR A 60 -10.08 -20.97 -5.94
CA TYR A 60 -10.25 -19.53 -6.16
C TYR A 60 -11.47 -19.19 -7.03
N GLY A 61 -12.05 -20.18 -7.72
CA GLY A 61 -13.19 -19.98 -8.63
C GLY A 61 -12.77 -19.41 -9.98
N LEU A 62 -11.52 -19.61 -10.40
CA LEU A 62 -10.95 -19.04 -11.63
C LEU A 62 -11.67 -19.51 -12.90
N ASN A 63 -12.40 -20.62 -12.80
CA ASN A 63 -13.24 -21.19 -13.85
C ASN A 63 -14.65 -20.58 -13.95
N LYS A 64 -14.99 -19.59 -13.12
CA LYS A 64 -16.33 -18.99 -13.04
C LYS A 64 -16.41 -17.61 -13.71
N PRO A 65 -17.60 -17.10 -14.05
CA PRO A 65 -17.77 -15.73 -14.50
C PRO A 65 -17.21 -14.72 -13.49
N ILE A 66 -16.62 -13.62 -13.98
CA ILE A 66 -15.88 -12.63 -13.16
C ILE A 66 -16.68 -12.10 -11.96
N LEU A 67 -18.01 -11.99 -12.11
CA LEU A 67 -18.90 -11.53 -11.05
C LEU A 67 -19.03 -12.56 -9.91
N GLU A 68 -19.07 -13.85 -10.24
CA GLU A 68 -19.06 -14.92 -9.23
C GLU A 68 -17.71 -14.98 -8.51
N GLN A 69 -16.61 -14.77 -9.24
CA GLN A 69 -15.27 -14.72 -8.65
C GLN A 69 -15.16 -13.59 -7.64
N TYR A 70 -15.58 -12.38 -8.03
CA TYR A 70 -15.61 -11.23 -7.13
C TYR A 70 -16.48 -11.50 -5.89
N TRP A 71 -17.68 -12.07 -6.08
CA TRP A 71 -18.58 -12.36 -4.96
C TRP A 71 -17.99 -13.39 -4.00
N LYS A 72 -17.38 -14.46 -4.52
CA LYS A 72 -16.69 -15.48 -3.72
C LYS A 72 -15.52 -14.86 -2.94
N TRP A 73 -14.73 -14.02 -3.59
CA TRP A 73 -13.59 -13.33 -2.97
C TRP A 73 -14.03 -12.37 -1.86
N ILE A 74 -14.94 -11.44 -2.15
CA ILE A 74 -15.36 -10.42 -1.18
C ILE A 74 -16.12 -11.04 0.01
N THR A 75 -16.93 -12.08 -0.22
CA THR A 75 -17.62 -12.78 0.87
C THR A 75 -16.66 -13.60 1.73
N GLY A 76 -15.61 -14.19 1.14
CA GLY A 76 -14.51 -14.82 1.90
C GLY A 76 -13.83 -13.84 2.84
N ILE A 77 -13.51 -12.64 2.34
CA ILE A 77 -12.90 -11.57 3.16
C ILE A 77 -13.85 -11.10 4.26
N LEU A 78 -15.09 -10.73 3.92
CA LEU A 78 -16.01 -10.10 4.86
C LEU A 78 -16.56 -11.06 5.92
N LEU A 79 -16.82 -12.32 5.56
CA LEU A 79 -17.45 -13.29 6.45
C LEU A 79 -16.45 -14.16 7.21
N ARG A 80 -15.27 -14.41 6.63
CA ARG A 80 -14.27 -15.33 7.19
C ARG A 80 -12.94 -14.66 7.52
N GLY A 81 -12.74 -13.40 7.11
CA GLY A 81 -11.43 -12.76 7.19
C GLY A 81 -10.39 -13.44 6.32
N ASP A 82 -10.81 -14.22 5.32
CA ASP A 82 -9.93 -15.00 4.46
C ASP A 82 -9.53 -14.16 3.24
N PHE A 83 -8.30 -13.64 3.27
CA PHE A 83 -7.70 -12.89 2.17
C PHE A 83 -6.98 -13.79 1.15
N GLY A 84 -6.96 -15.11 1.40
CA GLY A 84 -6.23 -16.08 0.60
C GLY A 84 -4.74 -16.15 0.92
N GLU A 85 -4.04 -16.89 0.07
CA GLU A 85 -2.59 -17.08 0.10
C GLU A 85 -1.90 -16.12 -0.87
N SER A 86 -0.79 -15.54 -0.45
CA SER A 86 0.08 -14.80 -1.35
C SER A 86 0.88 -15.78 -2.18
N PHE A 87 0.74 -15.66 -3.49
CA PHE A 87 1.45 -16.54 -4.42
C PHE A 87 2.95 -16.23 -4.50
N ILE A 88 3.32 -14.95 -4.37
CA ILE A 88 4.73 -14.51 -4.40
C ILE A 88 5.47 -14.93 -3.12
N TRP A 89 4.79 -14.83 -1.97
CA TRP A 89 5.42 -15.06 -0.66
C TRP A 89 5.13 -16.44 -0.07
N SER A 90 4.33 -17.27 -0.76
CA SER A 90 3.87 -18.59 -0.32
C SER A 90 3.33 -18.62 1.12
N ARG A 91 2.66 -17.56 1.55
CA ARG A 91 2.10 -17.38 2.91
C ARG A 91 0.82 -16.55 2.89
N SER A 92 0.04 -16.62 3.96
CA SER A 92 -1.28 -15.98 4.00
C SER A 92 -1.19 -14.47 3.76
N VAL A 93 -2.08 -13.93 2.93
CA VAL A 93 -2.11 -12.49 2.62
C VAL A 93 -2.30 -11.66 3.89
N SER A 94 -3.08 -12.16 4.84
CA SER A 94 -3.28 -11.51 6.15
C SER A 94 -1.97 -11.34 6.92
N SER A 95 -1.08 -12.34 6.91
CA SER A 95 0.23 -12.23 7.56
C SER A 95 1.10 -11.16 6.91
N VAL A 96 1.12 -11.10 5.57
CA VAL A 96 1.88 -10.10 4.80
C VAL A 96 1.35 -8.69 5.06
N LEU A 97 0.02 -8.54 5.09
CA LEU A 97 -0.63 -7.27 5.38
C LEU A 97 -0.30 -6.80 6.79
N TRP A 98 -0.39 -7.67 7.79
CA TRP A 98 -0.20 -7.28 9.18
C TRP A 98 1.24 -6.83 9.47
N GLU A 99 2.22 -7.53 8.89
CA GLU A 99 3.63 -7.15 8.95
C GLU A 99 3.85 -5.74 8.35
N ARG A 100 3.32 -5.48 7.16
CA ARG A 100 3.49 -4.19 6.46
C ARG A 100 2.71 -3.05 7.12
N LEU A 101 1.51 -3.33 7.65
CA LEU A 101 0.68 -2.35 8.35
C LEU A 101 1.39 -1.81 9.59
N GLY A 102 2.07 -2.65 10.36
CA GLY A 102 2.86 -2.22 11.52
C GLY A 102 3.90 -1.15 11.16
N TYR A 103 4.71 -1.42 10.14
CA TYR A 103 5.70 -0.45 9.66
C TYR A 103 5.06 0.82 9.10
N THR A 104 3.94 0.70 8.40
CA THR A 104 3.23 1.86 7.83
C THR A 104 2.70 2.78 8.93
N LEU A 105 2.14 2.20 10.01
CA LEU A 105 1.63 2.93 11.17
C LEU A 105 2.76 3.61 11.93
N ILE A 106 3.87 2.90 12.17
CA ILE A 106 5.03 3.48 12.84
C ILE A 106 5.59 4.64 12.01
N LEU A 107 5.84 4.42 10.71
CA LEU A 107 6.42 5.42 9.82
C LEU A 107 5.52 6.65 9.69
N THR A 108 4.24 6.45 9.41
CA THR A 108 3.27 7.56 9.25
C THR A 108 3.05 8.28 10.56
N GLY A 109 2.96 7.53 11.68
CA GLY A 109 2.80 8.09 13.02
C GLY A 109 4.01 8.94 13.42
N SER A 110 5.23 8.43 13.22
CA SER A 110 6.45 9.18 13.52
C SER A 110 6.59 10.42 12.63
N ALA A 111 6.28 10.29 11.34
CA ALA A 111 6.34 11.42 10.41
C ALA A 111 5.31 12.49 10.79
N PHE A 112 4.08 12.10 11.11
CA PHE A 112 3.03 13.02 11.55
C PHE A 112 3.43 13.78 12.83
N LEU A 113 3.93 13.06 13.84
CA LEU A 113 4.40 13.69 15.08
C LEU A 113 5.54 14.66 14.80
N PHE A 114 6.53 14.26 13.99
CA PHE A 114 7.63 15.12 13.61
C PHE A 114 7.16 16.39 12.89
N VAL A 115 6.24 16.26 11.92
CA VAL A 115 5.65 17.40 11.20
C VAL A 115 4.94 18.33 12.17
N CYS A 116 4.10 17.82 13.07
CA CYS A 116 3.44 18.68 14.06
C CYS A 116 4.45 19.39 14.97
N LEU A 117 5.46 18.67 15.46
CA LEU A 117 6.48 19.22 16.36
C LEU A 117 7.36 20.29 15.70
N VAL A 118 7.60 20.21 14.40
CA VAL A 118 8.47 21.14 13.68
C VAL A 118 7.66 22.27 13.04
N SER A 119 6.60 21.94 12.30
CA SER A 119 5.84 22.92 11.53
C SER A 119 5.01 23.86 12.40
N ILE A 120 4.45 23.40 13.53
CA ILE A 120 3.63 24.27 14.40
C ILE A 120 4.49 25.36 15.04
N PRO A 121 5.63 25.08 15.71
CA PRO A 121 6.47 26.13 16.29
C PRO A 121 7.04 27.07 15.25
N ILE A 122 7.48 26.56 14.10
CA ILE A 122 7.97 27.40 12.99
C ILE A 122 6.85 28.33 12.50
N GLY A 123 5.64 27.81 12.30
CA GLY A 123 4.48 28.60 11.88
C GLY A 123 4.12 29.69 12.88
N ILE A 124 4.11 29.37 14.18
CA ILE A 124 3.88 30.35 15.26
C ILE A 124 4.99 31.40 15.27
N PHE A 125 6.26 30.99 15.17
CA PHE A 125 7.40 31.90 15.19
C PHE A 125 7.36 32.89 14.02
N SER A 126 7.16 32.42 12.80
CA SER A 126 7.02 33.26 11.60
C SER A 126 5.83 34.21 11.71
N ALA A 127 4.70 33.74 12.26
CA ALA A 127 3.50 34.57 12.43
C ALA A 127 3.68 35.69 13.48
N VAL A 128 4.42 35.43 14.57
CA VAL A 128 4.66 36.43 15.63
C VAL A 128 5.80 37.38 15.26
N ARG A 129 6.83 36.91 14.54
CA ARG A 129 8.01 37.70 14.14
C ARG A 129 8.05 37.93 12.63
N GLN A 130 6.97 38.50 12.11
CA GLN A 130 6.83 38.80 10.69
C GLN A 130 7.97 39.70 10.20
N TYR A 131 8.45 39.44 8.98
CA TYR A 131 9.54 40.18 8.33
C TYR A 131 10.89 40.10 9.04
N SER A 132 11.03 39.20 10.02
CA SER A 132 12.33 38.92 10.64
C SER A 132 13.19 38.04 9.74
N PHE A 133 14.51 38.07 9.95
CA PHE A 133 15.44 37.20 9.20
C PHE A 133 15.07 35.71 9.34
N GLY A 134 14.65 35.27 10.53
CA GLY A 134 14.21 33.89 10.76
C GLY A 134 12.92 33.55 10.00
N ASP A 135 11.98 34.49 9.90
CA ASP A 135 10.76 34.32 9.11
C ASP A 135 11.08 34.13 7.63
N TYR A 136 11.97 34.96 7.06
CA TYR A 136 12.43 34.77 5.68
C TYR A 136 13.07 33.40 5.45
N ILE A 137 13.95 32.93 6.35
CA ILE A 137 14.58 31.60 6.21
C ILE A 137 13.53 30.49 6.18
N PHE A 138 12.64 30.42 7.17
CA PHE A 138 11.67 29.34 7.26
C PHE A 138 10.64 29.38 6.13
N THR A 139 10.22 30.58 5.73
CA THR A 139 9.32 30.77 4.61
C THR A 139 9.98 30.32 3.29
N THR A 140 11.23 30.70 3.04
CA THR A 140 11.98 30.23 1.86
C THR A 140 12.17 28.70 1.87
N LEU A 141 12.52 28.10 3.01
CA LEU A 141 12.63 26.64 3.13
C LEU A 141 11.28 25.95 2.87
N GLY A 142 10.18 26.50 3.38
CA GLY A 142 8.83 26.01 3.11
C GLY A 142 8.49 26.07 1.62
N PHE A 143 8.81 27.18 0.95
CA PHE A 143 8.63 27.31 -0.50
C PHE A 143 9.47 26.31 -1.30
N LEU A 144 10.73 26.10 -0.93
CA LEU A 144 11.58 25.08 -1.57
C LEU A 144 10.98 23.68 -1.39
N GLY A 145 10.50 23.35 -0.19
CA GLY A 145 9.84 22.07 0.07
C GLY A 145 8.57 21.85 -0.76
N LEU A 146 7.81 22.91 -1.04
CA LEU A 146 6.63 22.85 -1.91
C LEU A 146 6.98 22.81 -3.41
N ALA A 147 8.05 23.49 -3.81
CA ALA A 147 8.47 23.59 -5.20
C ALA A 147 9.17 22.33 -5.70
N ILE A 148 9.91 21.63 -4.83
CA ILE A 148 10.63 20.42 -5.19
C ILE A 148 9.66 19.24 -5.18
N PRO A 149 9.55 18.46 -6.28
CA PRO A 149 8.74 17.25 -6.29
C PRO A 149 9.20 16.26 -5.22
N SER A 150 8.25 15.69 -4.46
CA SER A 150 8.54 14.80 -3.34
C SER A 150 9.35 13.56 -3.74
N PHE A 151 9.07 12.98 -4.92
CA PHE A 151 9.84 11.84 -5.44
C PHE A 151 11.31 12.22 -5.70
N LEU A 152 11.57 13.43 -6.24
CA LEU A 152 12.92 13.88 -6.55
C LEU A 152 13.70 14.15 -5.27
N LEU A 153 13.07 14.81 -4.29
CA LEU A 153 13.65 15.01 -2.97
C LEU A 153 13.99 13.66 -2.32
N SER A 154 13.09 12.68 -2.42
CA SER A 154 13.32 11.33 -1.90
C SER A 154 14.52 10.65 -2.55
N LEU A 155 14.67 10.75 -3.88
CA LEU A 155 15.83 10.20 -4.60
C LEU A 155 17.15 10.89 -4.21
N ILE A 156 17.14 12.21 -4.04
CA ILE A 156 18.33 12.97 -3.60
C ILE A 156 18.74 12.53 -2.19
N LEU A 157 17.79 12.47 -1.25
CA LEU A 157 18.04 12.01 0.11
C LEU A 157 18.54 10.56 0.12
N MET A 158 17.96 9.71 -0.73
CA MET A 158 18.40 8.32 -0.89
C MET A 158 19.86 8.24 -1.36
N TYR A 159 20.23 9.00 -2.38
CA TYR A 159 21.61 9.03 -2.88
C TYR A 159 22.60 9.53 -1.83
N ILE A 160 22.25 10.57 -1.09
CA ILE A 160 23.08 11.11 0.00
C ILE A 160 23.24 10.06 1.11
N GLY A 161 22.15 9.40 1.51
CA GLY A 161 22.16 8.33 2.51
C GLY A 161 23.07 7.17 2.11
N PHE A 162 22.96 6.72 0.87
CA PHE A 162 23.84 5.68 0.33
C PHE A 162 25.31 6.12 0.30
N LYS A 163 25.61 7.30 -0.27
CA LYS A 163 26.98 7.76 -0.50
C LYS A 163 27.75 8.10 0.78
N TYR A 164 27.09 8.68 1.77
CA TYR A 164 27.75 9.21 2.96
C TYR A 164 27.52 8.39 4.23
N PHE A 165 26.48 7.56 4.26
CA PHE A 165 26.12 6.78 5.45
C PHE A 165 26.09 5.27 5.19
N ASP A 166 26.49 4.81 3.99
CA ASP A 166 26.45 3.41 3.55
C ASP A 166 25.10 2.72 3.81
N GLN A 167 24.01 3.50 3.80
CA GLN A 167 22.66 2.97 4.06
C GLN A 167 22.09 2.36 2.79
N SER A 168 21.75 1.06 2.85
CA SER A 168 20.91 0.42 1.83
C SER A 168 19.46 0.84 2.03
N ILE A 169 18.98 1.79 1.25
CA ILE A 169 17.64 2.38 1.40
C ILE A 169 16.57 1.57 0.62
N GLY A 170 16.99 0.62 -0.21
CA GLY A 170 16.09 -0.38 -0.82
C GLY A 170 15.93 -1.63 0.06
N GLY A 171 14.77 -2.28 -0.04
CA GLY A 171 14.71 -3.72 0.25
C GLY A 171 14.17 -4.20 1.59
N PHE A 172 13.49 -3.39 2.40
CA PHE A 172 12.96 -3.88 3.68
C PHE A 172 12.08 -5.15 3.53
N PHE A 173 11.29 -5.25 2.46
CA PHE A 173 10.36 -6.36 2.21
C PHE A 173 10.13 -6.65 0.72
N SER A 174 11.09 -6.33 -0.16
CA SER A 174 11.03 -6.78 -1.56
C SER A 174 11.83 -8.09 -1.66
N PRO A 175 11.27 -9.16 -2.25
CA PRO A 175 12.02 -10.37 -2.55
C PRO A 175 13.15 -10.09 -3.54
#